data_AF-A0A2X2TZV4-F1
#
_entry.id   AF-A0A2X2TZV4-F1
#
_cell.length_a   1.000
_cell.length_b   1.000
_cell.length_c   1.000
_cell.angle_alpha   90.00
_cell.angle_beta   90.00
_cell.angle_gamma   90.00
#
_symmetry.space_group_name_H-M   'P 1'
#
loop_
_entity.id
_entity.type
_entity.pdbx_description
1 polymer ?
#
loop_
_entity_poly.entity_id
_entity_poly.type
_entity_poly.pdbx_seq_one_letter_code
_entity_poly.pdbx_strand_id
1 'polypeptide(L)'
;MIHILFIVPYPELREKVEYVLDNHPENKRISANIQVLTVDQISRINAGSYDAVIARGFSAKQLKAMHPQTPVIDLAISGYDIIRTVAECRKDFNSTQIAICGFYGKIYEASDICKLLVQHCQNNNE
;
A
#
# COMPACT_ATOMS: atom_id res chain seq x y z
N MET A 1 21.42 1.68 15.54
CA MET A 1 20.26 2.38 14.96
C MET A 1 19.67 1.45 13.91
N ILE A 2 18.35 1.28 13.83
CA ILE A 2 17.70 0.45 12.81
C ILE A 2 17.30 1.36 11.65
N HIS A 3 17.84 1.12 10.46
CA HIS A 3 17.61 1.91 9.26
C HIS A 3 16.49 1.29 8.42
N ILE A 4 15.36 1.98 8.34
CA ILE A 4 14.17 1.50 7.62
C ILE A 4 13.90 2.43 6.44
N LEU A 5 13.67 1.86 5.25
CA LEU A 5 13.16 2.60 4.11
C LEU A 5 11.65 2.39 3.98
N PHE A 6 10.88 3.47 3.97
CA PHE A 6 9.46 3.46 3.62
C PHE A 6 9.29 3.95 2.19
N ILE A 7 8.63 3.14 1.37
CA ILE A 7 8.26 3.51 0.00
C ILE A 7 6.75 3.69 -0.02
N VAL A 8 6.33 4.95 -0.17
CA VAL A 8 4.92 5.33 -0.22
C VAL A 8 4.51 5.71 -1.65
N PRO A 9 3.34 5.26 -2.12
CA PRO A 9 2.89 5.52 -3.49
C PRO A 9 2.38 6.95 -3.71
N TYR A 10 2.00 7.66 -2.65
CA TYR A 10 1.46 9.01 -2.73
C TYR A 10 1.76 9.83 -1.46
N PRO A 11 1.86 11.17 -1.56
CA PRO A 11 2.31 12.04 -0.46
C PRO A 11 1.47 11.94 0.81
N GLU A 12 0.16 11.72 0.72
CA GLU A 12 -0.76 11.68 1.87
C GLU A 12 -0.47 10.50 2.81
N LEU A 13 0.20 9.46 2.31
CA LEU A 13 0.62 8.34 3.15
C LEU A 13 1.86 8.68 3.99
N ARG A 14 2.64 9.67 3.56
CA ARG A 14 3.83 10.14 4.29
C ARG A 14 3.45 10.60 5.70
N GLU A 15 2.42 11.45 5.81
CA GLU A 15 1.96 11.98 7.09
C GLU A 15 1.54 10.86 8.05
N LYS A 16 0.89 9.81 7.54
CA LYS A 16 0.53 8.64 8.35
C LYS A 16 1.77 7.88 8.84
N VAL A 17 2.78 7.73 7.99
CA VAL A 17 4.04 7.07 8.37
C VAL A 17 4.77 7.90 9.42
N GLU A 18 4.89 9.21 9.22
CA GLU A 18 5.51 10.14 10.18
C GLU A 18 4.78 10.08 11.53
N TYR A 19 3.45 10.15 11.54
CA TYR A 19 2.65 9.98 12.75
C TYR A 19 2.94 8.67 13.48
N VAL A 20 3.00 7.53 12.75
CA VAL A 20 3.28 6.23 13.37
C VAL A 20 4.70 6.18 13.94
N LEU A 21 5.68 6.74 13.24
CA LEU A 21 7.07 6.79 13.69
C LEU A 21 7.23 7.65 14.95
N ASP A 22 6.62 8.83 14.97
CA ASP A 22 6.70 9.78 16.08
C ASP A 22 6.09 9.18 17.36
N ASN A 23 5.02 8.38 17.21
CA ASN A 23 4.31 7.75 18.32
C ASN A 23 4.81 6.33 18.63
N HIS A 24 5.84 5.82 17.93
CA HIS A 24 6.36 4.47 18.18
C HIS A 24 7.17 4.44 19.50
N PRO A 25 6.95 3.46 20.41
CA PRO A 25 7.66 3.38 21.69
C PRO A 25 9.20 3.38 21.55
N GLU A 26 9.70 2.79 20.48
CA GLU A 26 11.14 2.68 20.17
C GLU A 26 11.62 3.71 19.12
N ASN A 27 10.91 4.82 18.92
CA ASN A 27 11.22 5.80 17.86
C ASN A 27 12.70 6.26 17.87
N LYS A 28 13.33 6.39 19.04
CA LYS A 28 14.75 6.76 19.20
C LYS A 28 15.74 5.76 18.62
N ARG A 29 15.32 4.51 18.36
CA ARG A 29 16.14 3.46 17.75
C ARG A 29 15.90 3.30 16.26
N ILE A 30 14.89 3.97 15.71
CA ILE A 30 14.46 3.85 14.32
C ILE A 30 14.91 5.08 13.55
N SER A 31 15.69 4.87 12.50
CA SER A 31 16.04 5.88 11.50
C SER A 31 15.27 5.56 10.23
N ALA A 32 14.13 6.21 10.03
CA ALA A 32 13.28 5.98 8.87
C ALA A 32 13.59 6.99 7.75
N ASN A 33 13.79 6.49 6.53
CA ASN A 33 13.79 7.29 5.31
C ASN A 33 12.45 7.06 4.59
N ILE A 34 11.68 8.11 4.34
CA ILE A 34 10.38 8.01 3.66
C ILE A 34 10.50 8.59 2.26
N GLN A 35 10.32 7.77 1.24
CA GLN A 35 10.37 8.16 -0.17
C GLN A 35 9.01 7.98 -0.82
N VAL A 36 8.53 9.05 -1.45
CA VAL A 36 7.34 9.01 -2.31
C VAL A 36 7.83 8.67 -3.71
N LEU A 37 7.53 7.46 -4.18
CA LEU A 37 8.03 6.96 -5.46
C LEU A 37 6.94 6.30 -6.28
N THR A 38 6.93 6.59 -7.58
CA THR A 38 6.15 5.82 -8.55
C THR A 38 6.84 4.49 -8.84
N VAL A 39 6.07 3.55 -9.39
CA VAL A 39 6.54 2.21 -9.71
C VAL A 39 7.82 2.20 -10.57
N ASP A 40 7.91 3.09 -11.56
CA ASP A 40 9.06 3.15 -12.47
C ASP A 40 10.37 3.57 -11.78
N GLN A 41 10.25 4.31 -10.68
CA GLN A 41 11.39 4.85 -9.93
C GLN A 41 11.98 3.82 -8.96
N ILE A 42 11.23 2.77 -8.62
CA ILE A 42 11.64 1.75 -7.64
C ILE A 42 12.91 1.00 -8.10
N SER A 43 13.05 0.79 -9.41
CA SER A 43 14.24 0.17 -10.02
C SER A 43 15.56 0.88 -9.71
N ARG A 44 15.51 2.15 -9.30
CA ARG A 44 16.69 2.98 -9.00
C ARG A 44 17.06 3.01 -7.51
N ILE A 45 16.27 2.37 -6.67
CA ILE A 45 16.49 2.36 -5.23
C ILE A 45 17.58 1.35 -4.88
N ASN A 46 18.56 1.78 -4.10
CA ASN A 46 19.46 0.85 -3.42
C ASN A 46 18.86 0.43 -2.07
N ALA A 47 18.06 -0.64 -2.07
CA ALA A 47 17.46 -1.17 -0.84
C ALA A 47 18.49 -1.88 0.07
N GLY A 48 19.64 -2.28 -0.47
CA GLY A 48 20.65 -3.07 0.24
C GLY A 48 21.36 -2.33 1.38
N SER A 49 21.24 -1.00 1.45
CA SER A 49 21.80 -0.20 2.53
C SER A 49 20.90 -0.06 3.76
N TYR A 50 19.71 -0.67 3.75
CA TYR A 50 18.73 -0.60 4.83
C TYR A 50 18.56 -1.97 5.51
N ASP A 51 18.25 -1.95 6.80
CA ASP A 51 17.97 -3.16 7.58
C ASP A 51 16.62 -3.78 7.18
N ALA A 52 15.67 -2.94 6.74
CA ALA A 52 14.38 -3.36 6.22
C ALA A 52 13.77 -2.31 5.29
N VAL A 53 12.91 -2.77 4.37
CA VAL A 53 12.08 -1.91 3.51
C VAL A 53 10.61 -2.20 3.77
N ILE A 54 9.81 -1.16 3.93
CA ILE A 54 8.36 -1.23 4.08
C ILE A 54 7.72 -0.60 2.85
N ALA A 55 6.92 -1.38 2.13
CA ALA A 55 6.26 -0.96 0.91
C ALA A 55 4.85 -1.59 0.81
N ARG A 56 4.02 -1.10 -0.10
CA ARG A 56 2.64 -1.60 -0.30
C ARG A 56 2.46 -2.20 -1.68
N GLY A 57 1.84 -3.37 -1.76
CA GLY A 57 1.31 -3.92 -3.01
C GLY A 57 2.39 -4.15 -4.08
N PHE A 58 2.23 -3.54 -5.25
CA PHE A 58 3.14 -3.74 -6.38
C PHE A 58 4.58 -3.36 -6.04
N SER A 59 4.78 -2.24 -5.35
CA SER A 59 6.11 -1.78 -4.94
C SER A 59 6.84 -2.82 -4.10
N ALA A 60 6.14 -3.42 -3.13
CA ALA A 60 6.71 -4.47 -2.28
C ALA A 60 7.05 -5.73 -3.08
N LYS A 61 6.18 -6.13 -4.02
CA LYS A 61 6.42 -7.28 -4.91
C LYS A 61 7.68 -7.08 -5.75
N GLN A 62 7.86 -5.89 -6.34
CA GLN A 62 9.02 -5.59 -7.18
C GLN A 62 10.32 -5.55 -6.35
N LEU A 63 10.30 -4.93 -5.16
CA LEU A 63 11.45 -4.87 -4.27
C LEU A 63 11.92 -6.25 -3.79
N LYS A 64 10.98 -7.15 -3.48
CA LYS A 64 11.31 -8.55 -3.12
C LYS A 64 12.04 -9.28 -4.25
N ALA A 65 11.66 -9.00 -5.50
CA ALA A 65 12.30 -9.61 -6.65
C ALA A 65 13.70 -9.02 -6.93
N MET A 66 13.87 -7.70 -6.77
CA MET A 66 15.14 -7.01 -7.06
C MET A 66 16.17 -7.14 -5.93
N HIS A 67 15.72 -7.21 -4.68
CA HIS A 67 16.58 -7.24 -3.49
C HIS A 67 16.22 -8.42 -2.58
N PRO A 68 16.47 -9.67 -3.01
CA PRO A 68 16.03 -10.87 -2.28
C PRO A 68 16.70 -11.03 -0.90
N GLN A 69 17.83 -10.36 -0.67
CA GLN A 69 18.55 -10.38 0.61
C GLN A 69 18.07 -9.31 1.59
N THR A 70 17.31 -8.32 1.13
CA THR A 70 16.79 -7.26 1.98
C THR A 70 15.40 -7.65 2.50
N PRO A 71 15.14 -7.58 3.83
CA PRO A 71 13.81 -7.81 4.36
C PRO A 71 12.81 -6.79 3.83
N VAL A 72 11.86 -7.22 2.99
CA VAL A 72 10.78 -6.38 2.49
C VAL A 72 9.46 -6.74 3.16
N ILE A 73 8.95 -5.84 3.98
CA ILE A 73 7.63 -5.93 4.62
C ILE A 73 6.59 -5.37 3.66
N ASP A 74 5.63 -6.21 3.28
CA ASP A 74 4.50 -5.81 2.42
C ASP A 74 3.31 -5.41 3.30
N LEU A 75 2.95 -4.13 3.23
CA LEU A 75 1.71 -3.60 3.80
C LEU A 75 0.55 -4.11 2.95
N ALA A 76 -0.06 -5.22 3.37
CA ALA A 76 -1.16 -5.82 2.65
C ALA A 76 -2.33 -4.84 2.48
N ILE A 77 -2.91 -4.82 1.28
CA ILE A 77 -4.24 -4.24 1.07
C ILE A 77 -5.25 -5.24 1.64
N SER A 78 -6.08 -4.77 2.57
CA SER A 78 -7.08 -5.57 3.28
C SER A 78 -8.49 -5.36 2.69
N GLY A 79 -9.42 -6.27 2.99
CA GLY A 79 -10.83 -6.08 2.65
C GLY A 79 -11.44 -4.81 3.26
N TYR A 80 -10.94 -4.36 4.41
CA TYR A 80 -11.36 -3.09 5.01
C TYR A 80 -10.98 -1.88 4.13
N ASP A 81 -9.79 -1.88 3.53
CA ASP A 81 -9.40 -0.83 2.58
C ASP A 81 -10.39 -0.75 1.42
N ILE A 82 -10.84 -1.91 0.92
CA ILE A 82 -11.81 -2.00 -0.18
C ILE A 82 -13.19 -1.47 0.27
N ILE A 83 -13.72 -1.98 1.38
CA ILE A 83 -15.01 -1.55 1.95
C ILE A 83 -15.03 -0.04 2.16
N ARG A 84 -13.98 0.49 2.80
CA ARG A 84 -13.85 1.91 3.11
C ARG A 84 -13.80 2.74 1.83
N THR A 85 -12.98 2.34 0.86
CA THR A 85 -12.85 3.05 -0.42
C THR A 85 -14.19 3.08 -1.17
N VAL A 86 -14.90 1.94 -1.23
CA VAL A 86 -16.23 1.87 -1.86
C VAL A 86 -17.24 2.78 -1.15
N ALA A 87 -17.24 2.79 0.18
CA ALA A 87 -18.13 3.66 0.96
C ALA A 87 -17.84 5.15 0.75
N GLU A 88 -16.55 5.53 0.73
CA GLU A 88 -16.09 6.90 0.43
C GLU A 88 -16.48 7.30 -0.99
N CYS A 89 -16.25 6.44 -2.00
CA CYS A 89 -16.67 6.72 -3.38
C CYS A 89 -18.19 6.95 -3.52
N ARG A 90 -19.02 6.15 -2.83
CA ARG A 90 -20.47 6.34 -2.84
C ARG A 90 -20.88 7.65 -2.18
N LYS A 91 -20.25 7.99 -1.05
CA LYS A 91 -20.57 9.21 -0.30
C LYS A 91 -20.16 10.47 -1.05
N ASP A 92 -18.96 10.48 -1.62
CA ASP A 92 -18.34 11.70 -2.14
C ASP A 92 -18.74 11.98 -3.60
N PHE A 93 -19.09 10.93 -4.37
CA PHE A 93 -19.41 11.05 -5.80
C PHE A 93 -20.83 10.56 -6.16
N ASN A 94 -21.61 10.05 -5.20
CA ASN A 94 -22.93 9.44 -5.43
C ASN A 94 -22.90 8.31 -6.49
N SER A 95 -21.76 7.62 -6.59
CA SER A 95 -21.51 6.61 -7.62
C SER A 95 -22.38 5.36 -7.42
N THR A 96 -23.04 4.93 -8.50
CA THR A 96 -23.83 3.68 -8.55
C THR A 96 -23.07 2.53 -9.23
N GLN A 97 -21.96 2.84 -9.89
CA GLN A 97 -21.06 1.89 -10.54
C GLN A 97 -19.62 2.20 -10.08
N ILE A 98 -18.93 1.19 -9.56
CA ILE A 98 -17.54 1.30 -9.12
C ILE A 98 -16.77 0.16 -9.77
N ALA A 99 -15.66 0.49 -10.42
CA ALA A 99 -14.70 -0.47 -10.93
C ALA A 99 -13.56 -0.60 -9.93
N ILE A 100 -13.18 -1.84 -9.60
CA ILE A 100 -12.05 -2.13 -8.71
C ILE A 100 -10.98 -2.84 -9.54
N CYS A 101 -9.78 -2.25 -9.61
CA CYS A 101 -8.67 -2.74 -10.41
C CYS A 101 -7.48 -3.13 -9.51
N GLY A 102 -6.87 -4.28 -9.80
CA GLY A 102 -5.59 -4.69 -9.20
C GLY A 102 -5.40 -6.21 -9.17
N PHE A 103 -4.40 -6.68 -8.43
CA PHE A 103 -3.96 -8.07 -8.53
C PHE A 103 -4.97 -9.08 -7.97
N TYR A 104 -5.34 -10.07 -8.79
CA TYR A 104 -6.39 -11.07 -8.54
C TYR A 104 -6.36 -11.69 -7.13
N GLY A 105 -5.17 -12.08 -6.63
CA GLY A 105 -5.02 -12.70 -5.30
C GLY A 105 -5.30 -11.78 -4.11
N LYS A 106 -5.54 -10.48 -4.32
CA LYS A 106 -5.83 -9.48 -3.28
C LYS A 106 -7.22 -8.83 -3.41
N ILE A 107 -7.95 -9.15 -4.48
CA ILE A 107 -9.22 -8.49 -4.85
C ILE A 107 -10.37 -9.50 -4.99
N TYR A 108 -10.11 -10.80 -4.75
CA TYR A 108 -11.15 -11.83 -4.79
C TYR A 108 -12.39 -11.47 -3.95
N GLU A 109 -12.17 -10.97 -2.73
CA GLU A 109 -13.23 -10.54 -1.81
C GLU A 109 -13.95 -9.26 -2.24
N ALA A 110 -13.36 -8.48 -3.16
CA ALA A 110 -13.94 -7.22 -3.62
C ALA A 110 -15.29 -7.44 -4.31
N SER A 111 -15.46 -8.56 -5.00
CA SER A 111 -16.72 -8.88 -5.68
C SER A 111 -17.87 -9.06 -4.68
N ASP A 112 -17.62 -9.74 -3.55
CA ASP A 112 -18.63 -10.00 -2.53
C ASP A 112 -18.89 -8.75 -1.68
N ILE A 113 -17.85 -7.99 -1.37
CA ILE A 113 -17.97 -6.66 -0.75
C ILE A 113 -18.81 -5.72 -1.62
N CYS A 114 -18.56 -5.72 -2.93
CA CYS A 114 -19.32 -4.92 -3.87
C CYS A 114 -20.80 -5.31 -3.90
N LYS A 115 -21.15 -6.60 -3.86
CA LYS A 115 -22.55 -7.04 -3.79
C LYS A 115 -23.26 -6.57 -2.51
N LEU A 116 -22.54 -6.47 -1.40
CA LEU A 116 -23.08 -5.98 -0.13
C LEU A 116 -23.28 -4.46 -0.12
N LEU A 117 -22.42 -3.71 -0.81
CA LEU A 117 -22.36 -2.26 -0.71
C LEU A 117 -22.90 -1.51 -1.95
N VAL A 118 -23.04 -2.17 -3.10
CA VAL A 118 -23.38 -1.55 -4.40
C VAL A 118 -24.33 -2.46 -5.17
N GLN A 119 -25.38 -1.92 -5.80
CA GLN A 119 -26.33 -2.74 -6.57
C GLN A 119 -25.70 -3.37 -7.83
N HIS A 120 -24.68 -2.72 -8.44
CA HIS A 120 -23.94 -3.20 -9.61
C HIS A 120 -22.46 -2.77 -9.53
N CYS A 121 -21.54 -3.74 -9.61
CA CYS A 121 -20.10 -3.51 -9.57
C CYS A 121 -19.42 -4.47 -10.55
N GLN A 122 -18.55 -3.94 -11.41
CA GLN A 122 -17.83 -4.73 -12.43
C GLN A 122 -16.37 -4.91 -11.98
N ASN A 123 -15.93 -6.17 -11.86
CA ASN A 123 -14.53 -6.50 -11.68
C ASN A 123 -13.87 -6.63 -13.06
N ASN A 124 -12.96 -5.71 -13.38
CA ASN A 124 -12.10 -5.82 -14.56
C ASN A 124 -10.74 -6.34 -14.10
N ASN A 125 -10.46 -7.59 -14.45
CA ASN A 125 -9.17 -8.23 -14.19
C ASN A 125 -8.29 -8.03 -15.43
N GLU A 126 -7.17 -7.32 -15.28
CA GLU A 126 -6.03 -7.34 -16.20
C GLU A 126 -4.85 -8.06 -15.55
#